data_AF-A0A6D2KN16-F1
#
_entry.id   AF-A0A6D2KN16-F1
#
_cell.length_a   1.000
_cell.length_b   1.000
_cell.length_c   1.000
_cell.angle_alpha   90.00
_cell.angle_beta   90.00
_cell.angle_gamma   90.00
#
_symmetry.space_group_name_H-M   'P 1'
#
loop_
_entity.id
_entity.type
_entity.pdbx_description
1 polymer ?
#
loop_
_entity_poly.entity_id
_entity_poly.type
_entity_poly.pdbx_seq_one_letter_code
_entity_poly.pdbx_strand_id
1 'polypeptide(L)'
;MACPHVSGIAALLKAAHPDWTPAAHPDWTLAAIRSALMTTASKTGNDGKPIIDISTPQIRTVARRDFTCDPKKTYRIADLNYPSFAVRINHSLSEGGAYKYTCVVTSVEEPESQREKIIHGHVHREYVDAVQWSDGRHVVRNPVALSWPY
;
A
#
# COMPACT_ATOMS: atom_id res chain seq x y z
N MET A 1 2.06 9.15 18.01
CA MET A 1 1.57 10.38 17.34
C MET A 1 0.88 10.12 16.01
N ALA A 2 1.40 9.30 15.08
CA ALA A 2 0.70 9.01 13.81
C ALA A 2 -0.58 8.16 13.97
N CYS A 3 -0.55 7.12 14.80
CA CYS A 3 -1.67 6.19 15.01
C CYS A 3 -3.03 6.88 15.34
N PRO A 4 -3.12 7.82 16.31
CA PRO A 4 -4.40 8.48 16.61
C PRO A 4 -4.95 9.33 15.46
N HIS A 5 -4.11 9.90 14.58
CA HIS A 5 -4.56 10.63 13.40
C HIS A 5 -5.22 9.69 12.38
N VAL A 6 -4.56 8.56 12.11
CA VAL A 6 -5.10 7.54 11.19
C VAL A 6 -6.41 6.97 11.74
N SER A 7 -6.47 6.69 13.05
CA SER A 7 -7.71 6.24 13.71
C SER A 7 -8.84 7.26 13.62
N GLY A 8 -8.55 8.56 13.75
CA GLY A 8 -9.54 9.63 13.59
C GLY A 8 -10.13 9.70 12.19
N ILE A 9 -9.27 9.66 11.15
CA ILE A 9 -9.73 9.67 9.76
C ILE A 9 -10.53 8.40 9.43
N ALA A 10 -10.08 7.25 9.92
CA ALA A 10 -10.82 5.99 9.78
C ALA A 10 -12.22 6.07 10.41
N ALA A 11 -12.36 6.72 11.56
CA ALA A 11 -13.65 6.93 12.21
C ALA A 11 -14.57 7.85 11.38
N LEU A 12 -14.02 8.93 10.80
CA LEU A 12 -14.77 9.82 9.91
C LEU A 12 -15.26 9.11 8.66
N LEU A 13 -14.40 8.31 8.00
CA LEU A 13 -14.79 7.50 6.84
C LEU A 13 -15.91 6.53 7.19
N LYS A 14 -15.83 5.87 8.36
CA LYS A 14 -16.89 4.98 8.84
C LYS A 14 -18.22 5.70 9.04
N ALA A 15 -18.19 6.94 9.52
CA ALA A 15 -19.40 7.74 9.74
C ALA A 15 -19.99 8.29 8.42
N ALA A 16 -19.13 8.65 7.46
CA ALA A 16 -19.55 9.20 6.16
C ALA A 16 -20.05 8.13 5.19
N HIS A 17 -19.55 6.89 5.30
CA HIS A 17 -19.88 5.77 4.43
C HIS A 17 -20.42 4.57 5.21
N PRO A 18 -21.60 4.69 5.85
CA PRO A 18 -22.22 3.57 6.57
C PRO A 18 -22.57 2.39 5.65
N ASP A 19 -22.80 2.68 4.37
CA ASP A 19 -23.13 1.75 3.28
C ASP A 19 -21.96 0.85 2.86
N TRP A 20 -20.72 1.23 3.18
CA TRP A 20 -19.55 0.34 3.02
C TRP A 20 -19.58 -0.88 3.95
N THR A 21 -20.63 -1.01 4.77
CA THR A 21 -20.90 -2.14 5.67
C THR A 21 -22.16 -2.88 5.21
N PRO A 22 -22.05 -3.90 4.34
CA PRO A 22 -23.18 -4.78 4.08
C PRO A 22 -23.59 -5.48 5.39
N ALA A 23 -24.88 -5.55 5.70
CA ALA A 23 -25.38 -6.25 6.89
C ALA A 23 -24.94 -7.73 6.97
N ALA A 24 -24.60 -8.34 5.82
CA ALA A 24 -24.10 -9.71 5.71
C ALA A 24 -22.57 -9.86 5.95
N HIS A 25 -21.78 -8.78 5.88
CA HIS A 25 -20.31 -8.82 6.02
C HIS A 25 -19.78 -7.61 6.81
N PRO A 26 -19.84 -7.66 8.16
CA PRO A 26 -19.33 -6.57 9.02
C PRO A 26 -17.82 -6.35 8.91
N ASP A 27 -17.07 -7.35 8.41
CA ASP A 27 -15.61 -7.28 8.25
C ASP A 27 -15.17 -6.43 7.06
N TRP A 28 -16.07 -6.21 6.09
CA TRP A 28 -15.78 -5.46 4.85
C TRP A 28 -15.53 -3.97 5.11
N THR A 29 -16.16 -3.39 6.14
CA THR A 29 -15.99 -1.96 6.46
C THR A 29 -14.54 -1.62 6.76
N LEU A 30 -13.85 -2.47 7.53
CA LEU A 30 -12.46 -2.22 7.90
C LEU A 30 -11.54 -2.38 6.69
N ALA A 31 -11.82 -3.35 5.82
CA ALA A 31 -11.09 -3.55 4.58
C ALA A 31 -11.28 -2.36 3.62
N ALA A 32 -12.51 -1.87 3.46
CA ALA A 32 -12.84 -0.72 2.61
C ALA A 32 -12.18 0.57 3.11
N ILE A 33 -12.29 0.87 4.41
CA ILE A 33 -11.65 2.05 5.01
C ILE A 33 -10.13 1.98 4.85
N ARG A 34 -9.53 0.81 5.11
CA ARG A 34 -8.09 0.61 4.92
C ARG A 34 -7.69 0.79 3.45
N SER A 35 -8.49 0.26 2.52
CA SER A 35 -8.28 0.41 1.08
C SER A 35 -8.32 1.86 0.64
N ALA A 36 -9.36 2.60 1.04
CA ALA A 36 -9.52 4.02 0.75
C ALA A 36 -8.33 4.84 1.26
N LEU A 37 -7.91 4.64 2.52
CA LEU A 37 -6.78 5.35 3.10
C LEU A 37 -5.46 5.10 2.37
N MET A 38 -5.21 3.86 1.93
CA MET A 38 -3.93 3.50 1.33
C MET A 38 -3.83 3.88 -0.15
N THR A 39 -4.90 3.64 -0.91
CA THR A 39 -4.88 3.85 -2.36
C THR A 39 -4.96 5.33 -2.76
N THR A 40 -5.42 6.18 -1.83
CA THR A 40 -5.48 7.64 -2.00
C THR A 40 -4.33 8.39 -1.31
N ALA A 41 -3.39 7.67 -0.68
CA ALA A 41 -2.30 8.29 0.06
C ALA A 41 -1.39 9.16 -0.84
N SER A 42 -1.01 10.34 -0.33
CA SER A 42 -0.06 11.22 -1.02
C SER A 42 1.35 10.62 -1.04
N LYS A 43 2.04 10.82 -2.16
CA LYS A 43 3.45 10.43 -2.36
C LYS A 43 4.42 11.60 -2.35
N THR A 44 3.87 12.80 -2.28
CA THR A 44 4.66 14.02 -2.32
C THR A 44 4.51 14.79 -1.02
N GLY A 45 5.61 15.40 -0.59
CA GLY A 45 5.59 16.37 0.49
C GLY A 45 4.85 17.64 0.07
N ASN A 46 4.76 18.57 1.01
CA ASN A 46 4.16 19.89 0.79
C ASN A 46 4.94 20.72 -0.26
N ASP A 47 6.16 20.31 -0.58
CA ASP A 47 7.04 20.86 -1.60
C ASP A 47 6.80 20.25 -2.99
N GLY A 48 5.83 19.34 -3.13
CA GLY A 48 5.52 18.65 -4.37
C GLY A 48 6.56 17.60 -4.78
N LYS A 49 7.58 17.37 -3.96
CA LYS A 49 8.64 16.39 -4.24
C LYS A 49 8.30 15.03 -3.63
N PRO A 50 8.82 13.92 -4.17
CA PRO A 50 8.66 12.62 -3.56
C PRO A 50 9.06 12.64 -2.08
N ILE A 51 8.25 12.04 -1.22
CA ILE A 51 8.60 11.87 0.19
C ILE A 51 9.88 11.05 0.25
N ILE A 52 10.92 11.63 0.86
CA ILE A 52 12.22 10.98 1.01
C ILE A 52 12.21 10.03 2.21
N ASP A 53 12.96 8.95 2.08
CA ASP A 53 13.19 8.05 3.20
C ASP A 53 14.12 8.69 4.23
N ILE A 54 13.86 8.41 5.51
CA ILE A 54 14.73 8.79 6.60
C ILE A 54 15.67 7.64 6.89
N SER A 55 16.97 7.93 6.97
CA SER A 55 17.97 6.88 7.22
C SER A 55 17.69 6.15 8.54
N THR A 56 18.10 4.87 8.63
CA THR A 56 17.96 4.04 9.83
C THR A 56 18.39 4.74 11.13
N PRO A 57 19.49 5.53 11.17
CA PRO A 57 19.86 6.31 12.35
C PRO A 57 18.83 7.37 12.74
N GLN A 58 18.19 8.02 11.77
CA GLN A 58 17.14 9.02 12.00
C GLN A 58 15.86 8.35 12.50
N ILE A 59 15.50 7.18 11.97
CA ILE A 59 14.37 6.37 12.46
C ILE A 59 14.59 6.01 13.93
N ARG A 60 15.79 5.51 14.29
CA ARG A 60 16.15 5.17 15.67
C ARG A 60 16.00 6.36 16.62
N THR A 61 16.41 7.53 16.15
CA THR A 61 16.35 8.79 16.93
C THR A 61 14.91 9.20 17.21
N VAL A 62 14.03 9.17 16.20
CA VAL A 62 12.61 9.55 16.34
C VAL A 62 11.83 8.51 17.14
N ALA A 63 12.05 7.23 16.84
CA ALA A 63 11.32 6.14 17.47
C ALA A 63 11.85 5.73 18.84
N ARG A 64 13.04 6.24 19.22
CA ARG A 64 13.77 5.92 20.45
C ARG A 64 13.95 4.42 20.66
N ARG A 65 14.07 3.66 19.57
CA ARG A 65 14.25 2.21 19.59
C ARG A 65 14.94 1.74 18.31
N ASP A 66 15.65 0.63 18.42
CA ASP A 66 16.14 -0.10 17.27
C ASP A 66 15.00 -0.89 16.64
N PHE A 67 14.86 -0.77 15.33
CA PHE A 67 13.99 -1.65 14.55
C PHE A 67 14.85 -2.72 13.92
N THR A 68 14.60 -3.95 14.31
CA THR A 68 15.18 -5.13 13.67
C THR A 68 14.01 -5.98 13.21
N CYS A 69 13.99 -6.32 11.92
CA CYS A 69 13.06 -7.33 11.42
C CYS A 69 13.37 -8.64 12.14
N ASP A 70 12.37 -9.25 12.78
CA ASP A 70 12.54 -10.54 13.44
C ASP A 70 12.79 -11.62 12.37
N PRO A 71 14.00 -12.21 12.29
CA PRO A 71 14.33 -13.17 11.23
C PRO A 71 13.55 -14.48 11.35
N LYS A 72 12.90 -14.73 12.51
CA LYS A 72 12.07 -15.92 12.74
C LYS A 72 10.60 -15.71 12.33
N LYS A 73 10.19 -14.47 12.04
CA LYS A 73 8.85 -14.18 11.55
C LYS A 73 8.83 -14.20 10.03
N THR A 74 8.37 -15.31 9.48
CA THR A 74 8.08 -15.42 8.05
C THR A 74 6.71 -14.79 7.78
N TYR A 75 6.71 -13.55 7.32
CA TYR A 75 5.50 -12.93 6.80
C TYR A 75 5.24 -13.48 5.40
N ARG A 76 4.13 -14.20 5.19
CA ARG A 76 3.68 -14.54 3.85
C ARG A 76 3.09 -13.27 3.24
N ILE A 77 3.85 -12.69 2.31
CA ILE A 77 3.49 -11.42 1.66
C ILE A 77 2.13 -11.49 0.95
N ALA A 78 1.74 -12.70 0.51
CA ALA A 78 0.44 -12.96 -0.11
C ALA A 78 -0.75 -13.03 0.88
N ASP A 79 -0.50 -13.16 2.19
CA ASP A 79 -1.57 -13.28 3.20
C ASP A 79 -2.02 -11.90 3.73
N LEU A 80 -1.34 -10.81 3.36
CA LEU A 80 -1.93 -9.49 3.52
C LEU A 80 -2.74 -9.18 2.27
N ASN A 81 -4.08 -9.22 2.40
CA ASN A 81 -4.97 -8.49 1.50
C ASN A 81 -4.78 -6.98 1.72
N TYR A 82 -3.58 -6.51 1.37
CA TYR A 82 -3.13 -5.15 1.50
C TYR A 82 -3.28 -4.51 0.12
N PRO A 83 -3.70 -3.24 0.03
CA PRO A 83 -3.67 -2.42 -1.20
C PRO A 83 -2.24 -2.15 -1.72
N SER A 84 -1.39 -3.17 -1.76
CA SER A 84 0.01 -3.10 -2.20
C SER A 84 0.54 -4.50 -2.50
N PHE A 85 1.52 -4.58 -3.37
CA PHE A 85 2.23 -5.81 -3.70
C PHE A 85 3.66 -5.73 -3.18
N ALA A 86 4.17 -6.83 -2.65
CA ALA A 86 5.59 -6.96 -2.37
C ALA A 86 6.12 -8.26 -2.96
N VAL A 87 7.27 -8.17 -3.62
CA VAL A 87 7.91 -9.28 -4.32
C VAL A 87 9.30 -9.45 -3.74
N ARG A 88 9.59 -10.68 -3.29
CA ARG A 88 10.93 -11.05 -2.85
C ARG A 88 11.61 -11.78 -3.99
N ILE A 89 12.64 -11.15 -4.55
CA ILE A 89 13.42 -11.67 -5.68
C ILE A 89 14.61 -12.43 -5.13
N ASN A 90 14.75 -13.71 -5.48
CA ASN A 90 15.92 -14.49 -5.10
C ASN A 90 17.07 -14.28 -6.11
N HIS A 91 18.29 -14.05 -5.61
CA HIS A 91 19.50 -13.85 -6.43
C HIS A 91 19.88 -15.06 -7.30
N SER A 92 19.33 -16.24 -7.01
CA SER A 92 19.59 -17.47 -7.77
C SER A 92 18.90 -17.53 -9.14
N LEU A 93 18.02 -16.59 -9.47
CA LEU A 93 17.35 -16.53 -10.77
C LEU A 93 18.25 -15.80 -11.77
N SER A 94 19.11 -16.55 -12.46
CA SER A 94 19.94 -16.08 -13.57
C SER A 94 19.14 -15.71 -14.82
N GLU A 95 17.86 -16.08 -14.88
CA GLU A 95 16.89 -15.67 -15.90
C GLU A 95 15.68 -15.04 -15.19
N GLY A 96 15.18 -13.92 -15.70
CA GLY A 96 14.10 -13.16 -15.07
C GLY A 96 12.90 -14.04 -14.66
N GLY A 97 12.49 -13.93 -13.40
CA GLY A 97 11.33 -14.65 -12.87
C GLY A 97 10.04 -13.84 -13.02
N ALA A 98 8.94 -14.50 -13.38
CA ALA A 98 7.60 -13.91 -13.37
C ALA A 98 6.87 -14.25 -12.06
N TYR A 99 6.36 -13.22 -11.36
CA TYR A 99 5.54 -13.39 -10.16
C TYR A 99 4.10 -12.95 -10.46
N LYS A 100 3.12 -13.82 -10.24
CA LYS A 100 1.70 -13.53 -10.47
C LYS A 100 0.98 -13.31 -9.15
N TYR A 101 0.29 -12.17 -9.05
CA TYR A 101 -0.59 -11.83 -7.94
C TYR A 101 -2.02 -11.64 -8.47
N THR A 102 -3.02 -12.03 -7.69
CA THR A 102 -4.44 -11.81 -8.02
C THR A 102 -5.07 -10.96 -6.94
N CYS A 103 -5.69 -9.86 -7.33
CA CYS A 103 -6.45 -8.97 -6.46
C CYS A 103 -7.89 -8.88 -6.96
N VAL A 104 -8.84 -8.74 -6.03
CA VAL A 104 -10.25 -8.48 -6.33
C VAL A 104 -10.54 -7.04 -5.92
N VAL A 105 -11.04 -6.24 -6.86
CA VAL A 105 -11.44 -4.85 -6.62
C VAL A 105 -12.96 -4.77 -6.67
N THR A 106 -13.55 -4.15 -5.65
CA THR A 106 -14.99 -3.91 -5.58
C THR A 106 -15.23 -2.42 -5.77
N SER A 107 -16.09 -2.07 -6.74
CA SER A 107 -16.50 -0.67 -6.93
C SER A 107 -17.35 -0.23 -5.75
N VAL A 108 -17.04 0.94 -5.19
CA VAL A 108 -17.83 1.60 -4.14
C VAL A 108 -18.83 2.62 -4.70
N GLU A 109 -18.78 2.85 -6.01
CA GLU A 109 -19.69 3.74 -6.76
C GLU A 109 -20.21 3.02 -8.03
N GLU A 110 -21.16 3.62 -8.75
CA GLU A 110 -21.59 3.10 -10.05
C GLU A 110 -20.40 2.99 -11.01
N PRO A 111 -20.23 1.84 -11.70
CA PRO A 111 -19.01 1.58 -12.44
C PRO A 111 -18.94 2.41 -13.72
N GLU A 112 -18.00 3.37 -13.75
CA GLU A 112 -17.54 4.02 -14.99
C GLU A 112 -16.44 3.19 -15.68
N SER A 113 -16.10 3.56 -16.93
CA SER A 113 -15.01 2.93 -17.68
C SER A 113 -13.66 3.18 -17.02
N GLN A 114 -13.05 2.15 -16.44
CA GLN A 114 -11.75 2.26 -15.77
C GLN A 114 -10.59 1.90 -16.72
N ARG A 115 -9.49 2.64 -16.61
CA ARG A 115 -8.23 2.37 -17.33
C ARG A 115 -7.13 1.98 -16.35
N GLU A 116 -6.41 0.92 -16.67
CA GLU A 116 -5.23 0.46 -15.92
C GLU A 116 -3.95 1.10 -16.48
N LYS A 117 -3.02 1.46 -15.59
CA LYS A 117 -1.71 2.00 -15.90
C LYS A 117 -0.66 1.46 -14.92
N ILE A 118 0.47 0.98 -15.45
CA ILE A 118 1.66 0.62 -14.68
C ILE A 118 2.57 1.86 -14.57
N ILE A 119 3.09 2.14 -13.38
CA ILE A 119 3.89 3.33 -13.08
C ILE A 119 5.23 2.94 -12.45
N HIS A 120 6.24 2.88 -13.30
CA HIS A 120 7.61 2.61 -12.89
C HIS A 120 8.22 3.78 -12.09
N GLY A 121 8.91 3.47 -10.99
CA GLY A 121 9.61 4.43 -10.14
C GLY A 121 10.87 3.84 -9.50
N HIS A 122 11.86 4.68 -9.22
CA HIS A 122 13.15 4.28 -8.65
C HIS A 122 13.45 5.14 -7.42
N VAL A 123 13.65 4.54 -6.24
CA VAL A 123 13.98 5.25 -5.00
C VAL A 123 15.18 4.57 -4.35
N HIS A 124 16.31 5.27 -4.29
CA HIS A 124 17.54 4.91 -3.58
C HIS A 124 17.83 3.40 -3.41
N ARG A 125 18.33 2.73 -4.47
CA ARG A 125 18.64 1.27 -4.54
C ARG A 125 17.45 0.31 -4.44
N GLU A 126 16.22 0.77 -4.21
CA GLU A 126 15.01 -0.04 -4.27
C GLU A 126 14.14 0.37 -5.49
N TYR A 127 13.65 -0.63 -6.22
CA TYR A 127 12.73 -0.42 -7.33
C TYR A 127 11.30 -0.43 -6.78
N VAL A 128 10.59 0.70 -6.94
CA VAL A 128 9.23 0.87 -6.45
C VAL A 128 8.33 1.17 -7.63
N ASP A 129 7.54 0.18 -8.02
CA ASP A 129 6.54 0.30 -9.07
C ASP A 129 5.16 0.58 -8.44
N ALA A 130 4.14 0.81 -9.26
CA ALA A 130 2.76 0.83 -8.81
C ALA A 130 1.80 0.44 -9.94
N VAL A 131 0.76 -0.29 -9.58
CA VAL A 131 -0.41 -0.49 -10.45
C VAL A 131 -1.42 0.60 -10.10
N GLN A 132 -1.93 1.29 -11.11
CA GLN A 132 -2.90 2.36 -10.95
C GLN A 132 -4.13 2.12 -11.83
N TRP A 133 -5.31 2.30 -11.26
CA TRP A 133 -6.57 2.38 -11.99
C TRP A 133 -7.10 3.81 -11.93
N SER A 134 -7.68 4.27 -13.04
CA SER A 134 -8.24 5.61 -13.15
C SER A 134 -9.47 5.59 -14.06
N ASP A 135 -10.56 6.20 -13.62
CA ASP A 135 -11.73 6.54 -14.44
C ASP A 135 -11.60 7.96 -15.06
N GLY A 136 -10.62 8.75 -14.59
CA GLY A 136 -10.37 10.13 -15.02
C GLY A 136 -10.72 11.16 -13.94
N ARG A 137 -11.47 10.75 -12.91
CA ARG A 137 -11.81 11.54 -11.73
C ARG A 137 -11.15 11.00 -10.46
N HIS A 138 -11.17 9.68 -10.31
CA HIS A 138 -10.58 8.92 -9.22
C HIS A 138 -9.33 8.19 -9.68
N VAL A 139 -8.41 8.03 -8.75
CA VAL A 139 -7.17 7.29 -8.94
C VAL A 139 -7.00 6.33 -7.78
N VAL A 140 -7.03 5.03 -8.10
CA VAL A 140 -6.73 3.95 -7.15
C VAL A 140 -5.32 3.47 -7.44
N ARG A 141 -4.38 3.64 -6.50
CA ARG A 141 -2.98 3.25 -6.71
C ARG A 141 -2.48 2.27 -5.65
N ASN A 142 -1.95 1.15 -6.11
CA ASN A 142 -1.33 0.12 -5.27
C ASN A 142 0.19 0.10 -5.54
N PRO A 143 1.04 0.40 -4.54
CA PRO A 143 2.49 0.32 -4.71
C PRO A 143 2.95 -1.14 -4.83
N VAL A 144 4.00 -1.36 -5.60
CA VAL A 144 4.70 -2.64 -5.77
C VAL A 144 6.14 -2.43 -5.29
N ALA A 145 6.53 -3.16 -4.25
CA ALA A 145 7.91 -3.12 -3.73
C ALA A 145 8.68 -4.38 -4.16
N LEU A 146 9.86 -4.20 -4.74
CA LEU A 146 10.79 -5.29 -5.04
C LEU A 146 11.90 -5.32 -3.98
N SER A 147 12.14 -6.48 -3.39
CA SER A 147 13.16 -6.68 -2.37
C SER A 147 14.07 -7.86 -2.70
N TRP A 148 15.35 -7.74 -2.38
CA TRP A 148 16.33 -8.82 -2.50
C TRP A 148 16.78 -9.30 -1.11
N PRO A 149 17.08 -10.60 -0.94
CA PRO A 149 17.74 -11.07 0.27
C PRO A 149 19.15 -10.47 0.37
N TYR A 150 19.48 -9.89 1.53
CA TYR A 150 20.84 -9.52 1.90
C TYR A 150 21.74 -10.76 2.04
#